data_AF-A0A832VL81-F1
#
_entry.id   AF-A0A832VL81-F1
#
_cell.length_a   1.000
_cell.length_b   1.000
_cell.length_c   1.000
_cell.angle_alpha   90.00
_cell.angle_beta   90.00
_cell.angle_gamma   90.00
#
_symmetry.space_group_name_H-M   'P 1'
#
loop_
_entity.id
_entity.type
_entity.pdbx_description
1 polymer ?
#
loop_
_entity_poly.entity_id
_entity_poly.type
_entity_poly.pdbx_seq_one_letter_code
_entity_poly.pdbx_strand_id
1 'polypeptide(L)'
;MQILSILALMERRRQSILALLLVAAMPTTSIVFALQWSDSEFSTQAFFIFAKLWIITISLYWLYRVDNSKFSLQRTREGERAGLIIGSGMFFIILATYTILGDSIDIEKMRAEIGSTGLLDRNTFLIGVVYWVIFNSLVEEFVFRKFVGERLLELTGSQTLSIIGSAAIFTLHHTVALSFYFVWWQTLLGTIGILVAGGIWSWLYLRYYSLSACWISHAIADVAVFGTAYLILF
;
A
#
# COMPACT_ATOMS: atom_id res chain seq x y z
N MET A 1 -40.65 3.98 -9.36
CA MET A 1 -39.61 4.22 -8.34
C MET A 1 -38.60 3.06 -8.23
N GLN A 2 -39.05 1.80 -8.11
CA GLN A 2 -38.17 0.62 -8.01
C GLN A 2 -37.24 0.36 -9.22
N ILE A 3 -37.70 0.55 -10.46
CA ILE A 3 -36.88 0.32 -11.65
C ILE A 3 -35.72 1.33 -11.72
N LEU A 4 -35.99 2.61 -11.41
CA LEU A 4 -34.96 3.65 -11.38
C LEU A 4 -33.89 3.38 -10.31
N SER A 5 -34.27 2.84 -9.14
CA SER A 5 -33.30 2.44 -8.11
C SER A 5 -32.44 1.24 -8.51
N ILE A 6 -33.01 0.28 -9.27
CA ILE A 6 -32.26 -0.89 -9.76
C ILE A 6 -31.23 -0.46 -10.82
N LEU A 7 -31.63 0.40 -11.76
CA LEU A 7 -30.73 0.92 -12.79
C LEU A 7 -29.57 1.72 -12.18
N ALA A 8 -29.87 2.57 -11.18
CA ALA A 8 -28.84 3.32 -10.47
C ALA A 8 -27.85 2.41 -9.71
N LEU A 9 -28.34 1.33 -9.10
CA LEU A 9 -27.50 0.35 -8.42
C LEU A 9 -26.60 -0.41 -9.40
N MET A 10 -27.14 -0.83 -10.56
CA MET A 10 -26.38 -1.50 -11.61
C MET A 10 -25.28 -0.58 -12.17
N GLU A 11 -25.59 0.69 -12.39
CA GLU A 11 -24.62 1.68 -12.85
C GLU A 11 -23.48 1.86 -11.84
N ARG A 12 -23.80 2.02 -10.56
CA ARG A 12 -22.78 2.14 -9.49
C ARG A 12 -21.90 0.90 -9.37
N ARG A 13 -22.46 -0.29 -9.53
CA ARG A 13 -21.68 -1.54 -9.55
C ARG A 13 -20.73 -1.59 -10.74
N ARG A 14 -21.22 -1.27 -11.95
CA ARG A 14 -20.39 -1.22 -13.16
C ARG A 14 -19.22 -0.22 -13.00
N GLN A 15 -19.52 0.95 -12.47
CA GLN A 15 -18.53 1.98 -12.16
C GLN A 15 -17.49 1.47 -11.16
N SER A 16 -17.91 0.80 -10.09
CA SER A 16 -16.99 0.25 -9.09
C SER A 16 -16.07 -0.83 -9.66
N ILE A 17 -16.59 -1.71 -10.53
CA ILE A 17 -15.76 -2.72 -11.21
C ILE A 17 -14.73 -2.04 -12.11
N LEU A 18 -15.14 -1.05 -12.90
CA LEU A 18 -14.22 -0.32 -13.78
C LEU A 18 -13.13 0.41 -13.00
N ALA A 19 -13.50 1.08 -11.90
CA ALA A 19 -12.54 1.74 -10.99
C ALA A 19 -11.48 0.76 -10.47
N LEU A 20 -11.92 -0.42 -10.00
CA LEU A 20 -11.01 -1.46 -9.50
C LEU A 20 -10.08 -1.98 -10.59
N LEU A 21 -10.61 -2.26 -11.79
CA LEU A 21 -9.80 -2.76 -12.92
C LEU A 21 -8.70 -1.76 -13.33
N LEU A 22 -8.98 -0.46 -13.29
CA LEU A 22 -8.04 0.59 -13.70
C LEU A 22 -6.92 0.84 -12.68
N VAL A 23 -7.17 0.60 -11.39
CA VAL A 23 -6.25 0.99 -10.31
C VAL A 23 -5.58 -0.20 -9.63
N ALA A 24 -6.29 -1.30 -9.40
CA ALA A 24 -5.82 -2.39 -8.53
C ALA A 24 -4.59 -3.14 -9.08
N ALA A 25 -4.47 -3.27 -10.40
CA ALA A 25 -3.36 -4.00 -11.02
C ALA A 25 -2.08 -3.15 -11.20
N MET A 26 -2.21 -1.82 -11.25
CA MET A 26 -1.11 -0.93 -11.62
C MET A 26 0.09 -1.02 -10.67
N PRO A 27 -0.06 -1.10 -9.33
CA PRO A 27 1.07 -1.28 -8.42
C PRO A 27 1.87 -2.56 -8.70
N THR A 28 1.19 -3.70 -8.91
CA THR A 28 1.86 -4.96 -9.25
C THR A 28 2.58 -4.85 -10.59
N THR A 29 1.94 -4.27 -11.60
CA THR A 29 2.57 -4.02 -12.91
C THR A 29 3.81 -3.14 -12.77
N SER A 30 3.79 -2.12 -11.91
CA SER A 30 4.95 -1.26 -11.64
C SER A 30 6.13 -2.02 -11.05
N ILE A 31 5.88 -2.94 -10.12
CA ILE A 31 6.94 -3.75 -9.51
C ILE A 31 7.52 -4.73 -10.53
N VAL A 32 6.67 -5.44 -11.29
CA VAL A 32 7.13 -6.38 -12.32
C VAL A 32 7.91 -5.65 -13.41
N PHE A 33 7.47 -4.46 -13.82
CA PHE A 33 8.21 -3.65 -14.78
C PHE A 33 9.62 -3.30 -14.26
N ALA A 34 9.69 -2.83 -13.00
CA ALA A 34 10.92 -2.38 -12.37
C ALA A 34 11.96 -3.48 -12.15
N LEU A 35 11.51 -4.69 -11.76
CA LEU A 35 12.39 -5.77 -11.30
C LEU A 35 12.55 -6.91 -12.30
N GLN A 36 11.69 -6.99 -13.33
CA GLN A 36 11.72 -8.11 -14.29
C GLN A 36 11.77 -7.68 -15.76
N TRP A 37 11.16 -6.56 -16.14
CA TRP A 37 11.05 -6.19 -17.57
C TRP A 37 12.02 -5.10 -18.01
N SER A 38 12.67 -4.39 -17.10
CA SER A 38 13.57 -3.29 -17.43
C SER A 38 14.92 -3.41 -16.73
N ASP A 39 15.99 -3.35 -17.52
CA ASP A 39 17.37 -3.27 -17.02
C ASP A 39 17.88 -1.81 -16.92
N SER A 40 17.01 -0.83 -17.19
CA SER A 40 17.37 0.59 -17.25
C SER A 40 16.80 1.34 -16.05
N GLU A 41 17.68 1.90 -15.22
CA GLU A 41 17.32 2.74 -14.07
C GLU A 41 16.33 3.84 -14.47
N PHE A 42 16.61 4.56 -15.56
CA PHE A 42 15.75 5.64 -16.05
C PHE A 42 14.34 5.13 -16.41
N SER A 43 14.24 4.02 -17.15
CA SER A 43 12.95 3.43 -17.54
C SER A 43 12.16 2.97 -16.31
N THR A 44 12.83 2.32 -15.35
CA THR A 44 12.23 1.88 -14.09
C THR A 44 11.68 3.05 -13.28
N GLN A 45 12.46 4.12 -13.10
CA GLN A 45 12.03 5.32 -12.38
C GLN A 45 10.89 6.04 -13.11
N ALA A 46 10.97 6.19 -14.44
CA ALA A 46 9.92 6.81 -15.24
C ALA A 46 8.61 6.05 -15.15
N PHE A 47 8.64 4.71 -15.23
CA PHE A 47 7.45 3.88 -15.10
C PHE A 47 6.86 3.92 -13.69
N PHE A 48 7.70 3.91 -12.65
CA PHE A 48 7.26 4.07 -11.27
C PHE A 48 6.49 5.39 -11.08
N ILE A 49 7.05 6.51 -11.57
CA ILE A 49 6.39 7.82 -11.51
C ILE A 49 5.07 7.80 -12.28
N PHE A 50 5.07 7.24 -13.50
CA PHE A 50 3.86 7.10 -14.31
C PHE A 50 2.78 6.30 -13.58
N ALA A 51 3.12 5.12 -13.04
CA ALA A 51 2.19 4.27 -12.29
C ALA A 51 1.63 4.99 -11.06
N LYS A 52 2.45 5.76 -10.36
CA LYS A 52 2.02 6.55 -9.20
C LYS A 52 1.05 7.66 -9.61
N LEU A 53 1.36 8.41 -10.66
CA LEU A 53 0.48 9.45 -11.20
C LEU A 53 -0.83 8.85 -11.73
N TRP A 54 -0.77 7.67 -12.34
CA TRP A 54 -1.94 6.94 -12.84
C TRP A 54 -2.93 6.63 -11.72
N ILE A 55 -2.47 5.94 -10.66
CA ILE A 55 -3.37 5.56 -9.55
C ILE A 55 -3.91 6.79 -8.81
N ILE A 56 -3.09 7.83 -8.61
CA ILE A 56 -3.51 9.06 -7.93
C ILE A 56 -4.53 9.81 -8.77
N THR A 57 -4.24 10.03 -10.05
CA THR A 57 -5.08 10.85 -10.94
C THR A 57 -6.43 10.19 -11.16
N ILE A 58 -6.46 8.89 -11.43
CA ILE A 58 -7.72 8.16 -11.62
C ILE A 58 -8.54 8.17 -10.32
N SER A 59 -7.93 7.86 -9.18
CA SER A 59 -8.65 7.83 -7.90
C SER A 59 -9.20 9.21 -7.51
N LEU A 60 -8.43 10.29 -7.71
CA LEU A 60 -8.88 11.65 -7.45
C LEU A 60 -9.95 12.10 -8.44
N TYR A 61 -9.76 11.85 -9.74
CA TYR A 61 -10.76 12.17 -10.76
C TYR A 61 -12.10 11.52 -10.41
N TRP A 62 -12.07 10.23 -10.05
CA TRP A 62 -13.25 9.48 -9.67
C TRP A 62 -13.92 10.06 -8.43
N LEU A 63 -13.14 10.34 -7.38
CA LEU A 63 -13.64 10.93 -6.15
C LEU A 63 -14.34 12.27 -6.40
N TYR A 64 -13.74 13.14 -7.21
CA TYR A 64 -14.28 14.49 -7.46
C TYR A 64 -15.42 14.51 -8.48
N ARG A 65 -15.37 13.68 -9.52
CA ARG A 65 -16.28 13.77 -10.66
C ARG A 65 -17.38 12.71 -10.69
N VAL A 66 -17.10 11.52 -10.17
CA VAL A 66 -18.07 10.42 -10.15
C VAL A 66 -18.76 10.38 -8.79
N ASP A 67 -17.98 10.39 -7.70
CA ASP A 67 -18.53 10.32 -6.34
C ASP A 67 -19.04 11.67 -5.84
N ASN A 68 -18.73 12.77 -6.54
CA ASN A 68 -19.02 14.15 -6.13
C ASN A 68 -18.56 14.45 -4.69
N SER A 69 -17.44 13.85 -4.30
CA SER A 69 -16.83 13.97 -2.98
C SER A 69 -15.53 14.77 -3.06
N LYS A 70 -14.90 15.04 -1.92
CA LYS A 70 -13.61 15.72 -1.85
C LYS A 70 -12.59 14.88 -1.10
N PHE A 71 -11.33 15.00 -1.48
CA PHE A 71 -10.27 14.44 -0.67
C PHE A 71 -10.28 15.11 0.71
N SER A 72 -10.20 14.27 1.74
CA SER A 72 -10.06 14.69 3.11
C SER A 72 -9.37 13.57 3.86
N LEU A 73 -8.37 13.95 4.65
CA LEU A 73 -7.67 13.03 5.54
C LEU A 73 -8.59 12.49 6.65
N GLN A 74 -9.72 13.16 6.91
CA GLN A 74 -10.70 12.85 7.96
C GLN A 74 -10.02 12.52 9.29
N ARG A 75 -9.76 13.57 10.08
CA ARG A 75 -9.02 13.44 11.34
C ARG A 75 -9.98 13.23 12.50
N THR A 76 -9.70 12.21 13.32
CA THR A 76 -10.42 11.97 14.58
C THR A 76 -9.39 11.70 15.67
N ARG A 77 -9.55 12.33 16.85
CA ARG A 77 -8.60 12.17 17.95
C ARG A 77 -8.49 10.71 18.42
N GLU A 78 -9.62 10.00 18.45
CA GLU A 78 -9.68 8.58 18.80
C GLU A 78 -9.00 7.71 17.73
N GLY A 79 -9.25 7.98 16.44
CA GLY A 79 -8.62 7.26 15.34
C GLY A 79 -7.11 7.49 15.28
N GLU A 80 -6.65 8.73 15.44
CA GLU A 80 -5.20 9.03 15.48
C GLU A 80 -4.53 8.38 16.69
N ARG A 81 -5.18 8.37 17.87
CA ARG A 81 -4.67 7.63 19.04
C ARG A 81 -4.59 6.14 18.78
N ALA A 82 -5.62 5.54 18.17
CA ALA A 82 -5.60 4.13 17.80
C ALA A 82 -4.51 3.83 16.76
N GLY A 83 -4.35 4.70 15.76
CA GLY A 83 -3.30 4.63 14.75
C GLY A 83 -1.89 4.68 15.36
N LEU A 84 -1.64 5.60 16.30
CA LEU A 84 -0.38 5.69 17.04
C LEU A 84 -0.08 4.39 17.82
N ILE A 85 -1.06 3.85 18.55
CA ILE A 85 -0.88 2.64 19.35
C ILE A 85 -0.60 1.43 18.45
N ILE A 86 -1.39 1.25 17.40
CA ILE A 86 -1.25 0.11 16.48
C ILE A 86 0.05 0.21 15.69
N GLY A 87 0.38 1.39 15.15
CA GLY A 87 1.63 1.63 14.44
C GLY A 87 2.83 1.37 15.32
N SER A 88 2.81 1.84 16.57
CA SER A 88 3.89 1.55 17.53
C SER A 88 4.02 0.05 17.81
N GLY A 89 2.90 -0.66 17.93
CA GLY A 89 2.91 -2.13 18.06
C GLY A 89 3.55 -2.81 16.85
N MET A 90 3.17 -2.40 15.64
CA MET A 90 3.76 -2.90 14.38
C MET A 90 5.26 -2.60 14.31
N PHE A 91 5.69 -1.39 14.68
CA PHE A 91 7.09 -0.99 14.72
C PHE A 91 7.93 -1.96 15.58
N PHE A 92 7.49 -2.24 16.80
CA PHE A 92 8.22 -3.16 17.69
C PHE A 92 8.18 -4.61 17.20
N ILE A 93 7.07 -5.06 16.59
CA ILE A 93 6.99 -6.39 15.98
C ILE A 93 7.98 -6.52 14.82
N ILE A 94 8.09 -5.53 13.96
CA ILE A 94 9.03 -5.51 12.83
C ILE A 94 10.47 -5.53 13.36
N LEU A 95 10.79 -4.66 14.32
CA LEU A 95 12.13 -4.62 14.92
C LEU A 95 12.51 -5.94 15.62
N ALA A 96 11.57 -6.55 16.36
CA ALA A 96 11.78 -7.85 17.00
C ALA A 96 12.00 -8.95 15.96
N THR A 97 11.21 -8.95 14.88
CA THR A 97 11.38 -9.90 13.76
C THR A 97 12.75 -9.76 13.13
N TYR A 98 13.19 -8.53 12.84
CA TYR A 98 14.53 -8.26 12.33
C TYR A 98 15.64 -8.68 13.31
N THR A 99 15.47 -8.42 14.61
CA THR A 99 16.48 -8.79 15.62
C THR A 99 16.66 -10.31 15.72
N ILE A 100 15.58 -11.08 15.54
CA ILE A 100 15.60 -12.55 15.66
C ILE A 100 16.05 -13.21 14.34
N LEU A 101 15.62 -12.68 13.20
CA LEU A 101 15.75 -13.34 11.90
C LEU A 101 16.64 -12.60 10.90
N GLY A 102 17.15 -11.41 11.25
CA GLY A 102 17.92 -10.54 10.36
C GLY A 102 19.18 -11.20 9.80
N ASP A 103 19.86 -12.02 10.60
CA ASP A 103 21.06 -12.77 10.19
C ASP A 103 20.78 -13.82 9.09
N SER A 104 19.50 -14.17 8.87
CA SER A 104 19.09 -15.11 7.81
C SER A 104 18.91 -14.45 6.44
N ILE A 105 19.02 -13.13 6.35
CA ILE A 105 18.80 -12.38 5.10
C ILE A 105 20.00 -12.58 4.17
N ASP A 106 19.71 -12.95 2.92
CA ASP A 106 20.71 -12.98 1.85
C ASP A 106 20.96 -11.54 1.34
N ILE A 107 21.94 -10.88 1.96
CA ILE A 107 22.27 -9.48 1.67
C ILE A 107 22.81 -9.33 0.24
N GLU A 108 23.56 -10.31 -0.25
CA GLU A 108 24.13 -10.27 -1.61
C GLU A 108 23.02 -10.34 -2.66
N LYS A 109 22.06 -11.25 -2.49
CA LYS A 109 20.86 -11.30 -3.34
C LYS A 109 20.11 -9.97 -3.28
N MET A 110 19.83 -9.45 -2.09
CA MET A 110 19.10 -8.19 -1.93
C MET A 110 19.80 -7.01 -2.62
N ARG A 111 21.12 -6.88 -2.48
CA ARG A 111 21.92 -5.84 -3.14
C ARG A 111 21.91 -5.98 -4.66
N ALA A 112 21.99 -7.21 -5.18
CA ALA A 112 21.92 -7.47 -6.61
C ALA A 112 20.59 -7.00 -7.22
N GLU A 113 19.47 -7.32 -6.57
CA GLU A 113 18.13 -6.91 -7.01
C GLU A 113 17.89 -5.40 -6.90
N ILE A 114 18.41 -4.76 -5.84
CA ILE A 114 18.26 -3.31 -5.62
C ILE A 114 19.17 -2.49 -6.55
N GLY A 115 20.28 -3.05 -7.03
CA GLY A 115 21.32 -2.33 -7.76
C GLY A 115 20.84 -1.53 -8.97
N SER A 116 19.84 -2.03 -9.71
CA SER A 116 19.29 -1.37 -10.91
C SER A 116 18.36 -0.18 -10.61
N THR A 117 18.01 0.04 -9.34
CA THR A 117 17.04 1.07 -8.92
C THR A 117 17.66 2.41 -8.52
N GLY A 118 18.98 2.44 -8.29
CA GLY A 118 19.70 3.59 -7.72
C GLY A 118 19.70 3.68 -6.19
N LEU A 119 19.00 2.77 -5.49
CA LEU A 119 18.81 2.82 -4.03
C LEU A 119 20.00 2.32 -3.20
N LEU A 120 21.08 1.86 -3.83
CA LEU A 120 22.35 1.60 -3.14
C LEU A 120 23.14 2.87 -2.84
N ASP A 121 22.75 4.03 -3.40
CA ASP A 121 23.27 5.32 -2.96
C ASP A 121 22.57 5.76 -1.66
N ARG A 122 23.36 6.08 -0.62
CA ARG A 122 22.83 6.42 0.72
C ARG A 122 21.94 7.66 0.69
N ASN A 123 22.28 8.68 -0.07
CA ASN A 123 21.50 9.92 -0.11
C ASN A 123 20.16 9.70 -0.83
N THR A 124 20.20 8.99 -1.96
CA THR A 124 19.03 8.59 -2.74
C THR A 124 18.11 7.71 -1.91
N PHE A 125 18.67 6.74 -1.17
CA PHE A 125 17.93 5.91 -0.23
C PHE A 125 17.22 6.76 0.83
N LEU A 126 17.92 7.66 1.53
CA LEU A 126 17.32 8.49 2.58
C LEU A 126 16.22 9.42 2.06
N ILE A 127 16.40 10.01 0.87
CA ILE A 127 15.34 10.79 0.20
C ILE A 127 14.14 9.89 -0.10
N GLY A 128 14.39 8.70 -0.62
CA GLY A 128 13.38 7.67 -0.84
C GLY A 128 12.62 7.33 0.44
N VAL A 129 13.30 7.10 1.56
CA VAL A 129 12.66 6.77 2.85
C VAL A 129 11.70 7.87 3.28
N VAL A 130 12.11 9.15 3.19
CA VAL A 130 11.22 10.27 3.49
C VAL A 130 9.99 10.27 2.58
N TYR A 131 10.19 10.02 1.28
CA TYR A 131 9.10 9.87 0.33
C TYR A 131 8.15 8.73 0.71
N TRP A 132 8.68 7.53 1.00
CA TRP A 132 7.87 6.36 1.28
C TRP A 132 7.07 6.51 2.57
N VAL A 133 7.75 6.87 3.66
CA VAL A 133 7.15 7.00 4.99
C VAL A 133 6.05 8.07 5.01
N ILE A 134 6.24 9.21 4.32
CA ILE A 134 5.30 10.34 4.42
C ILE A 134 4.28 10.32 3.29
N PHE A 135 4.75 10.33 2.03
CA PHE A 135 3.90 10.57 0.87
C PHE A 135 3.34 9.27 0.31
N ASN A 136 4.18 8.24 0.15
CA ASN A 136 3.74 6.97 -0.41
C ASN A 136 2.71 6.29 0.48
N SER A 137 2.98 6.20 1.78
CA SER A 137 2.05 5.63 2.77
C SER A 137 0.70 6.34 2.76
N LEU A 138 0.67 7.68 2.64
CA LEU A 138 -0.59 8.43 2.52
C LEU A 138 -1.33 8.10 1.22
N VAL A 139 -0.60 8.04 0.10
CA VAL A 139 -1.18 7.66 -1.19
C VAL A 139 -1.74 6.24 -1.13
N GLU A 140 -1.03 5.32 -0.50
CA GLU A 140 -1.48 3.94 -0.35
C GLU A 140 -2.72 3.84 0.53
N GLU A 141 -2.79 4.54 1.66
CA GLU A 141 -4.00 4.53 2.47
C GLU A 141 -5.19 5.18 1.72
N PHE A 142 -4.94 6.24 0.96
CA PHE A 142 -5.96 6.82 0.08
C PHE A 142 -6.43 5.83 -0.99
N VAL A 143 -5.51 5.17 -1.69
CA VAL A 143 -5.85 4.25 -2.79
C VAL A 143 -6.48 2.97 -2.27
N PHE A 144 -5.91 2.33 -1.25
CA PHE A 144 -6.36 1.01 -0.82
C PHE A 144 -7.52 1.07 0.16
N ARG A 145 -7.52 1.97 1.15
CA ARG A 145 -8.60 2.03 2.15
C ARG A 145 -9.79 2.81 1.66
N LYS A 146 -9.56 4.04 1.22
CA LYS A 146 -10.64 4.89 0.73
C LYS A 146 -11.09 4.43 -0.65
N PHE A 147 -10.25 4.51 -1.67
CA PHE A 147 -10.71 4.25 -3.02
C PHE A 147 -11.10 2.77 -3.26
N VAL A 148 -10.17 1.83 -3.19
CA VAL A 148 -10.44 0.40 -3.42
C VAL A 148 -11.40 -0.17 -2.37
N GLY A 149 -11.18 0.15 -1.09
CA GLY A 149 -12.01 -0.35 0.01
C GLY A 149 -13.48 0.08 -0.08
N GLU A 150 -13.76 1.37 -0.36
CA GLU A 150 -15.14 1.83 -0.52
C GLU A 150 -15.80 1.22 -1.77
N ARG A 151 -15.08 1.05 -2.89
CA ARG A 151 -15.62 0.37 -4.09
C ARG A 151 -15.96 -1.10 -3.82
N LEU A 152 -15.13 -1.82 -3.07
CA LEU A 152 -15.43 -3.19 -2.65
C LEU A 152 -16.64 -3.24 -1.71
N LEU A 153 -16.77 -2.25 -0.82
CA LEU A 153 -17.93 -2.13 0.07
C LEU A 153 -19.21 -1.83 -0.72
N GLU A 154 -19.16 -0.94 -1.71
CA GLU A 154 -20.30 -0.63 -2.60
C GLU A 154 -20.73 -1.83 -3.44
N LEU A 155 -19.78 -2.64 -3.91
CA LEU A 155 -20.05 -3.84 -4.70
C LEU A 155 -20.72 -4.94 -3.88
N THR A 156 -20.22 -5.17 -2.67
CA THR A 156 -20.56 -6.35 -1.86
C THR A 156 -21.56 -6.07 -0.75
N GLY A 157 -21.67 -4.81 -0.31
CA GLY A 157 -22.39 -4.42 0.90
C GLY A 157 -21.77 -4.93 2.21
N SER A 158 -20.57 -5.53 2.16
CA SER A 158 -19.95 -6.21 3.30
C SER A 158 -18.63 -5.55 3.71
N GLN A 159 -18.57 -5.07 4.96
CA GLN A 159 -17.34 -4.55 5.54
C GLN A 159 -16.23 -5.61 5.59
N THR A 160 -16.58 -6.85 5.91
CA THR A 160 -15.61 -7.97 5.94
C THR A 160 -15.00 -8.21 4.57
N LEU A 161 -15.80 -8.23 3.51
CA LEU A 161 -15.29 -8.44 2.15
C LEU A 161 -14.47 -7.24 1.66
N SER A 162 -14.84 -6.01 2.05
CA SER A 162 -14.05 -4.82 1.79
C SER A 162 -12.67 -4.89 2.47
N ILE A 163 -12.62 -5.26 3.76
CA ILE A 163 -11.37 -5.42 4.52
C ILE A 163 -10.48 -6.49 3.89
N ILE A 164 -11.01 -7.69 3.67
CA ILE A 164 -10.24 -8.82 3.12
C ILE A 164 -9.77 -8.51 1.70
N GLY A 165 -10.66 -8.00 0.84
CA GLY A 165 -10.33 -7.71 -0.55
C GLY A 165 -9.30 -6.58 -0.69
N SER A 166 -9.47 -5.49 0.06
CA SER A 166 -8.52 -4.36 0.05
C SER A 166 -7.15 -4.79 0.59
N ALA A 167 -7.12 -5.56 1.67
CA ALA A 167 -5.88 -6.11 2.21
C ALA A 167 -5.19 -7.06 1.23
N ALA A 168 -5.93 -7.93 0.54
CA ALA A 168 -5.38 -8.86 -0.44
C ALA A 168 -4.76 -8.13 -1.65
N ILE A 169 -5.47 -7.14 -2.22
CA ILE A 169 -4.96 -6.35 -3.35
C ILE A 169 -3.73 -5.53 -2.93
N PHE A 170 -3.76 -4.93 -1.74
CA PHE A 170 -2.60 -4.24 -1.18
C PHE A 170 -1.40 -5.18 -0.99
N THR A 171 -1.63 -6.40 -0.51
CA THR A 171 -0.55 -7.34 -0.24
C THR A 171 0.06 -7.89 -1.54
N LEU A 172 -0.71 -8.04 -2.61
CA LEU A 172 -0.25 -8.68 -3.84
C LEU A 172 1.03 -8.06 -4.41
N HIS A 173 1.07 -6.75 -4.59
CA HIS A 173 2.25 -6.08 -5.16
C HIS A 173 3.45 -6.12 -4.20
N HIS A 174 3.21 -6.11 -2.89
CA HIS A 174 4.24 -6.31 -1.89
C HIS A 174 4.81 -7.72 -1.92
N THR A 175 3.97 -8.76 -2.02
CA THR A 175 4.42 -10.15 -2.14
C THR A 175 5.30 -10.34 -3.37
N VAL A 176 4.93 -9.72 -4.50
CA VAL A 176 5.75 -9.73 -5.71
C VAL A 176 7.10 -9.05 -5.44
N ALA A 177 7.13 -7.86 -4.86
CA ALA A 177 8.38 -7.18 -4.51
C ALA A 177 9.26 -8.01 -3.55
N LEU A 178 8.68 -8.54 -2.48
CA LEU A 178 9.38 -9.37 -1.50
C LEU A 178 9.97 -10.65 -2.13
N SER A 179 9.31 -11.22 -3.14
CA SER A 179 9.79 -12.44 -3.80
C SER A 179 11.13 -12.27 -4.53
N PHE A 180 11.44 -11.04 -4.97
CA PHE A 180 12.75 -10.71 -5.53
C PHE A 180 13.79 -10.61 -4.42
N TYR A 181 13.51 -9.90 -3.33
CA TYR A 181 14.49 -9.60 -2.29
C TYR A 181 14.78 -10.76 -1.32
N PHE A 182 13.82 -11.65 -1.08
CA PHE A 182 13.88 -12.63 0.00
C PHE A 182 13.75 -14.08 -0.48
N VAL A 183 14.10 -15.05 0.37
CA VAL A 183 13.81 -16.47 0.11
C VAL A 183 12.36 -16.81 0.46
N TRP A 184 11.85 -17.93 -0.02
CA TRP A 184 10.41 -18.23 -0.01
C TRP A 184 9.74 -18.11 1.38
N TRP A 185 10.39 -18.55 2.46
CA TRP A 185 9.79 -18.52 3.80
C TRP A 185 9.78 -17.11 4.40
N GLN A 186 10.79 -16.30 4.08
CA GLN A 186 10.86 -14.88 4.45
C GLN A 186 9.78 -14.09 3.69
N THR A 187 9.63 -14.37 2.39
CA THR A 187 8.55 -13.80 1.56
C THR A 187 7.18 -14.17 2.11
N LEU A 188 6.97 -15.42 2.52
CA LEU A 188 5.73 -15.86 3.15
C LEU A 188 5.46 -15.14 4.47
N LEU A 189 6.47 -15.04 5.35
CA LEU A 189 6.35 -14.33 6.63
C LEU A 189 6.02 -12.85 6.42
N GLY A 190 6.75 -12.17 5.53
CA GLY A 190 6.50 -10.77 5.18
C GLY A 190 5.12 -10.58 4.55
N THR A 191 4.70 -11.48 3.66
CA THR A 191 3.35 -11.47 3.05
C THR A 191 2.25 -11.59 4.10
N ILE A 192 2.39 -12.49 5.07
CA ILE A 192 1.43 -12.63 6.18
C ILE A 192 1.40 -11.34 7.01
N GLY A 193 2.57 -10.78 7.35
CA GLY A 193 2.68 -9.52 8.08
C GLY A 193 1.96 -8.37 7.38
N ILE A 194 2.20 -8.20 6.08
CA ILE A 194 1.58 -7.15 5.25
C ILE A 194 0.08 -7.37 5.08
N LEU A 195 -0.37 -8.62 4.91
CA LEU A 195 -1.79 -8.95 4.84
C LEU A 195 -2.53 -8.58 6.12
N VAL A 196 -1.94 -8.93 7.27
CA VAL A 196 -2.48 -8.58 8.59
C VAL A 196 -2.48 -7.06 8.77
N ALA A 197 -1.39 -6.37 8.44
CA ALA A 197 -1.31 -4.91 8.53
C ALA A 197 -2.36 -4.21 7.64
N GLY A 198 -2.48 -4.61 6.37
CA GLY A 198 -3.48 -4.08 5.45
C GLY A 198 -4.91 -4.36 5.89
N GLY A 199 -5.15 -5.51 6.54
CA GLY A 199 -6.42 -5.84 7.18
C GLY A 199 -6.74 -4.93 8.37
N ILE A 200 -5.75 -4.72 9.26
CA ILE A 200 -5.87 -3.82 10.42
C ILE A 200 -6.11 -2.38 9.97
N TRP A 201 -5.40 -1.88 8.96
CA TRP A 201 -5.62 -0.53 8.44
C TRP A 201 -6.98 -0.39 7.75
N SER A 202 -7.47 -1.42 7.06
CA SER A 202 -8.84 -1.42 6.51
C SER A 202 -9.89 -1.41 7.62
N TRP A 203 -9.68 -2.16 8.69
CA TRP A 203 -10.53 -2.13 9.87
C TRP A 203 -10.49 -0.77 10.58
N LEU A 204 -9.30 -0.19 10.77
CA LEU A 204 -9.13 1.15 11.36
C LEU A 204 -9.89 2.21 10.57
N TYR A 205 -9.75 2.15 9.25
CA TYR A 205 -10.45 3.05 8.34
C TYR A 205 -11.96 2.95 8.53
N LEU A 206 -12.54 1.75 8.48
CA LEU A 206 -13.99 1.58 8.65
C LEU A 206 -14.48 1.87 10.07
N ARG A 207 -13.65 1.63 11.09
CA ARG A 207 -14.01 1.85 12.50
C ARG A 207 -14.12 3.32 12.86
N TYR A 208 -13.21 4.15 12.34
CA TYR A 208 -13.08 5.57 12.69
C TYR A 208 -13.42 6.51 11.53
N TYR A 209 -13.63 5.97 10.32
CA TYR A 209 -13.78 6.71 9.06
C TYR A 209 -12.70 7.80 8.92
N SER A 210 -11.45 7.38 9.07
CA SER A 210 -10.30 8.27 9.22
C SER A 210 -9.10 7.75 8.45
N LEU A 211 -8.67 8.50 7.42
CA LEU A 211 -7.43 8.20 6.71
C LEU A 211 -6.20 8.56 7.56
N SER A 212 -6.28 9.59 8.42
CA SER A 212 -5.17 9.93 9.32
C SER A 212 -4.85 8.79 10.29
N ALA A 213 -5.87 8.07 10.79
CA ALA A 213 -5.66 6.93 11.68
C ALA A 213 -4.78 5.85 11.01
N CYS A 214 -5.11 5.51 9.77
CA CYS A 214 -4.35 4.51 9.01
C CYS A 214 -2.98 5.04 8.59
N TRP A 215 -2.92 6.27 8.08
CA TRP A 215 -1.67 6.88 7.61
C TRP A 215 -0.63 7.01 8.73
N ILE A 216 -1.02 7.44 9.93
CA ILE A 216 -0.10 7.52 11.08
C ILE A 216 0.43 6.12 11.44
N SER A 217 -0.46 5.12 11.48
CA SER A 217 -0.07 3.75 11.78
C SER A 217 0.89 3.19 10.74
N HIS A 218 0.58 3.39 9.46
CA HIS A 218 1.38 2.96 8.33
C HIS A 218 2.75 3.65 8.31
N ALA A 219 2.80 4.98 8.43
CA ALA A 219 4.05 5.72 8.45
C ALA A 219 4.99 5.24 9.59
N ILE A 220 4.46 4.92 10.77
CA ILE A 220 5.26 4.36 11.86
C ILE A 220 5.80 2.96 11.51
N ALA A 221 5.00 2.10 10.89
CA ALA A 221 5.45 0.80 10.43
C ALA A 221 6.57 0.95 9.36
N ASP A 222 6.41 1.88 8.42
CA ASP A 222 7.42 2.17 7.39
C ASP A 222 8.74 2.65 7.99
N VAL A 223 8.72 3.46 9.05
CA VAL A 223 9.96 3.84 9.76
C VAL A 223 10.71 2.59 10.24
N ALA A 224 10.02 1.56 10.74
CA ALA A 224 10.67 0.30 11.12
C ALA A 224 11.20 -0.45 9.90
N VAL A 225 10.37 -0.64 8.85
CA VAL A 225 10.77 -1.36 7.63
C VAL A 225 12.00 -0.72 7.00
N PHE A 226 11.93 0.58 6.69
CA PHE A 226 13.04 1.29 6.06
C PHE A 226 14.24 1.49 7.00
N GLY A 227 14.02 1.59 8.31
CA GLY A 227 15.08 1.59 9.30
C GLY A 227 15.87 0.28 9.30
N THR A 228 15.18 -0.87 9.28
CA THR A 228 15.86 -2.18 9.15
C THR A 228 16.54 -2.35 7.80
N ALA A 229 15.93 -1.88 6.71
CA ALA A 229 16.57 -1.89 5.39
C ALA A 229 17.85 -1.04 5.37
N TYR A 230 17.88 0.12 6.03
CA TYR A 230 19.08 0.93 6.17
C TYR A 230 20.21 0.15 6.87
N LEU A 231 19.91 -0.52 8.00
CA LEU A 231 20.88 -1.32 8.75
C LEU A 231 21.42 -2.52 7.97
N ILE A 232 20.63 -3.07 7.05
CA ILE A 232 21.06 -4.18 6.18
C ILE A 232 21.96 -3.67 5.06
N LEU A 233 21.65 -2.50 4.50
CA LEU A 233 22.31 -2.00 3.29
C LEU A 233 23.56 -1.15 3.55
N PHE A 234 23.69 -0.49 4.72
CA PHE A 234 24.71 0.54 4.98
C PHE A 234 25.40 0.41 6.34
#